data_AF-A0A372MHN2-F1
#
_entry.id   AF-A0A372MHN2-F1
#
_cell.length_a   1.000
_cell.length_b   1.000
_cell.length_c   1.000
_cell.angle_alpha   90.00
_cell.angle_beta   90.00
_cell.angle_gamma   90.00
#
_symmetry.space_group_name_H-M   'P 1'
#
loop_
_entity.id
_entity.type
_entity.pdbx_description
1 polymer ?
#
loop_
_entity_poly.entity_id
_entity_poly.type
_entity_poly.pdbx_seq_one_letter_code
_entity_poly.pdbx_strand_id
1 'polypeptide(L)'
;MIMYDFLKEDDADFPVLERFKPYLVTTPPEDSFSQYLLVSMSEAAREDARKNLEREGCLEAKRTEAQFASCNPVLSSKHKLFMFDIGNVVVNNISMLGKISGLLGIEKEALIADYRHYVFPLMEGLVSEAQYWQHITHVFGVSVLGNPFAEAFKPVFNEPIVTLIGALRAKGHRVVCASNTIQSHWNVLEEMGALALFDKAYASHEMGLSKPSSQFYTSILASEGVVAEQAFFIDDRMDNIESSRSLGIASFLYADLPSGKKDERLYKIFRAYLSHP
;
A
#
# COMPACT_ATOMS: atom_id res chain seq x y z
N MET A 1 21.53 -18.22 12.27
CA MET A 1 20.84 -19.48 11.98
C MET A 1 19.34 -19.25 12.13
N ILE A 2 18.76 -18.56 11.14
CA ILE A 2 17.32 -18.32 10.94
C ILE A 2 17.15 -18.14 9.42
N MET A 3 16.18 -18.84 8.83
CA MET A 3 15.72 -18.77 7.42
C MET A 3 16.55 -19.50 6.34
N TYR A 4 16.97 -20.75 6.61
CA TYR A 4 17.37 -21.69 5.55
C TYR A 4 16.80 -23.12 5.72
N ASP A 5 16.25 -23.48 6.89
CA ASP A 5 15.85 -24.87 7.19
C ASP A 5 14.36 -25.18 6.96
N PHE A 6 13.59 -24.31 6.29
CA PHE A 6 12.18 -24.59 5.94
C PHE A 6 11.95 -24.83 4.43
N LEU A 7 13.01 -24.87 3.63
CA LEU A 7 12.94 -25.11 2.17
C LEU A 7 13.70 -26.37 1.72
N LYS A 8 14.08 -27.24 2.66
CA LYS A 8 14.53 -28.59 2.35
C LYS A 8 13.87 -29.57 3.31
N GLU A 9 13.24 -30.58 2.74
CA GLU A 9 12.56 -31.71 3.40
C GLU A 9 11.16 -31.29 3.93
N ASP A 10 10.02 -31.67 3.37
CA ASP A 10 9.66 -32.82 2.53
C ASP A 10 8.43 -32.47 1.66
N ASP A 11 8.22 -33.26 0.61
CA ASP A 11 7.08 -33.26 -0.33
C ASP A 11 6.98 -32.13 -1.37
N ALA A 12 7.89 -32.26 -2.34
CA ALA A 12 7.59 -32.26 -3.77
C ALA A 12 6.13 -31.99 -4.20
N ASP A 13 5.84 -30.74 -4.52
CA ASP A 13 5.13 -30.45 -5.78
C ASP A 13 5.63 -29.12 -6.35
N PHE A 14 6.28 -29.21 -7.52
CA PHE A 14 7.22 -28.22 -8.04
C PHE A 14 6.70 -27.36 -9.23
N PRO A 15 5.55 -26.63 -9.18
CA PRO A 15 5.18 -25.67 -10.25
C PRO A 15 5.63 -24.22 -9.99
N VAL A 16 5.79 -23.81 -8.73
CA VAL A 16 6.00 -22.39 -8.37
C VAL A 16 7.43 -21.94 -8.71
N LEU A 17 8.44 -22.72 -8.33
CA LEU A 17 9.85 -22.36 -8.57
C LEU A 17 10.23 -22.39 -10.06
N GLU A 18 9.67 -23.30 -10.86
CA GLU A 18 9.85 -23.31 -12.32
C GLU A 18 9.22 -22.07 -12.99
N ARG A 19 8.12 -21.56 -12.44
CA ARG A 19 7.44 -20.35 -12.94
C ARG A 19 8.26 -19.07 -12.76
N PHE A 20 9.16 -19.04 -11.77
CA PHE A 20 10.00 -17.88 -11.45
C PHE A 20 11.45 -17.97 -11.97
N LYS A 21 11.84 -19.13 -12.51
CA LYS A 21 13.16 -19.38 -13.09
C LYS A 21 13.58 -18.38 -14.19
N PRO A 22 12.68 -17.86 -15.05
CA PRO A 22 13.04 -16.83 -16.05
C PRO A 22 13.28 -15.43 -15.46
N TYR A 23 12.91 -15.18 -14.20
CA TYR A 23 12.96 -13.87 -13.53
C TYR A 23 14.11 -13.76 -12.52
N LEU A 24 14.91 -14.82 -12.36
CA LEU A 24 16.12 -14.83 -11.54
C LEU A 24 17.30 -14.36 -12.40
N VAL A 25 17.79 -13.14 -12.16
CA VAL A 25 18.96 -12.61 -12.86
C VAL A 25 20.24 -12.98 -12.10
N THR A 26 21.21 -13.59 -12.78
CA THR A 26 22.49 -14.05 -12.21
C THR A 26 23.57 -12.95 -12.10
N THR A 27 23.29 -11.72 -12.51
CA THR A 27 24.09 -10.49 -12.31
C THR A 27 23.28 -9.27 -12.76
N PRO A 28 23.09 -8.20 -11.97
CA PRO A 28 22.32 -7.03 -12.42
C PRO A 28 23.21 -6.02 -13.20
N PRO A 29 22.73 -5.46 -14.33
CA PRO A 29 23.39 -4.34 -15.00
C PRO A 29 22.94 -2.98 -14.45
N GLU A 30 23.83 -2.00 -14.63
CA GLU A 30 23.73 -0.58 -14.28
C GLU A 30 22.52 0.10 -14.96
N ASP A 31 21.39 0.25 -14.26
CA ASP A 31 20.68 1.54 -14.15
C ASP A 31 19.45 1.43 -13.24
N SER A 32 19.00 2.60 -12.77
CA SER A 32 17.98 2.85 -11.76
C SER A 32 16.76 1.90 -11.71
N PHE A 33 16.32 1.61 -10.48
CA PHE A 33 15.14 0.81 -10.09
C PHE A 33 15.34 -0.71 -9.97
N SER A 34 15.98 -1.12 -8.88
CA SER A 34 15.82 -2.47 -8.33
C SER A 34 15.70 -2.31 -6.81
N GLN A 35 14.49 -2.36 -6.23
CA GLN A 35 13.75 -3.57 -5.87
C GLN A 35 14.54 -4.54 -4.98
N TYR A 36 13.98 -4.74 -3.78
CA TYR A 36 14.21 -5.81 -2.79
C TYR A 36 15.60 -5.95 -2.16
N LEU A 37 15.61 -5.98 -0.83
CA LEU A 37 16.59 -6.77 -0.10
C LEU A 37 15.88 -7.87 0.69
N LEU A 38 15.77 -9.03 0.04
CA LEU A 38 16.02 -10.32 0.67
C LEU A 38 17.45 -10.30 1.20
N VAL A 39 17.62 -10.62 2.48
CA VAL A 39 18.93 -10.60 3.15
C VAL A 39 19.78 -11.77 2.64
N SER A 40 20.80 -11.49 1.82
CA SER A 40 21.88 -12.46 1.53
C SER A 40 22.83 -12.57 2.73
N MET A 41 23.29 -13.79 3.01
CA MET A 41 24.20 -14.14 4.12
C MET A 41 25.70 -13.99 3.79
N SER A 42 26.08 -13.57 2.57
CA SER A 42 27.51 -13.45 2.23
C SER A 42 28.12 -12.13 2.75
N GLU A 43 29.30 -12.22 3.37
CA GLU A 43 30.06 -11.06 3.85
C GLU A 43 30.39 -10.08 2.71
N ALA A 44 30.63 -10.60 1.50
CA ALA A 44 30.87 -9.79 0.31
C ALA A 44 29.66 -8.91 -0.07
N ALA A 45 28.44 -9.47 -0.04
CA ALA A 45 27.23 -8.72 -0.34
C ALA A 45 26.87 -7.69 0.75
N ARG A 46 27.19 -7.98 2.02
CA ARG A 46 27.01 -7.02 3.13
C ARG A 46 27.99 -5.87 3.05
N GLU A 47 29.24 -6.13 2.69
CA GLU A 47 30.27 -5.09 2.54
C GLU A 47 29.99 -4.20 1.32
N ASP A 48 29.47 -4.75 0.22
CA ASP A 48 29.03 -3.94 -0.93
C ASP A 48 27.79 -3.08 -0.62
N ALA A 49 26.81 -3.61 0.12
CA ALA A 49 25.66 -2.83 0.59
C ALA A 49 26.10 -1.69 1.54
N ARG A 50 27.06 -1.96 2.43
CA ARG A 50 27.64 -0.98 3.37
C ARG A 50 28.40 0.13 2.63
N LYS A 51 29.22 -0.24 1.63
CA LYS A 51 29.94 0.73 0.78
C LYS A 51 29.03 1.56 -0.10
N ASN A 52 27.89 1.01 -0.55
CA ASN A 52 26.88 1.77 -1.28
C ASN A 52 26.14 2.76 -0.38
N LEU A 53 25.80 2.38 0.86
CA LEU A 53 25.26 3.30 1.87
C LEU A 53 26.26 4.42 2.25
N GLU A 54 27.56 4.13 2.29
CA GLU A 54 28.61 5.12 2.54
C GLU A 54 28.88 6.03 1.32
N ARG A 55 28.78 5.51 0.08
CA ARG A 55 28.89 6.29 -1.16
C ARG A 55 27.70 7.20 -1.42
N GLU A 56 26.50 6.77 -1.04
CA GLU A 56 25.28 7.59 -1.11
C GLU A 56 25.19 8.63 0.02
N GLY A 57 26.11 8.57 0.99
CA GLY A 57 26.38 9.63 1.94
C GLY A 57 25.11 10.19 2.56
N CYS A 58 24.51 9.47 3.51
CA CYS A 58 23.61 10.04 4.51
C CYS A 58 22.57 11.02 3.91
N LEU A 59 21.40 10.51 3.52
CA LEU A 59 20.20 11.34 3.32
C LEU A 59 19.68 11.90 4.67
N GLU A 60 20.54 12.58 5.42
CA GLU A 60 20.16 13.72 6.23
C GLU A 60 20.55 15.00 5.45
N ALA A 61 19.54 15.84 5.23
CA ALA A 61 19.62 17.21 4.70
C ALA A 61 19.91 17.40 3.20
N LYS A 62 18.82 17.46 2.38
CA LYS A 62 18.47 18.57 1.45
C LYS A 62 17.59 18.09 0.28
N ARG A 63 16.30 17.88 0.52
CA ARG A 63 15.27 18.30 -0.46
C ARG A 63 14.50 19.43 0.19
N THR A 64 14.59 20.62 -0.38
CA THR A 64 14.02 21.84 0.20
C THR A 64 12.49 21.81 0.08
N GLU A 65 11.83 22.45 1.05
CA GLU A 65 10.37 22.59 1.17
C GLU A 65 9.68 23.05 -0.13
N ALA A 66 10.41 23.75 -1.01
CA ALA A 66 9.93 24.22 -2.31
C ALA A 66 9.56 23.09 -3.30
N GLN A 67 10.22 21.94 -3.25
CA GLN A 67 9.91 20.80 -4.13
C GLN A 67 8.69 20.00 -3.66
N PHE A 68 8.39 20.01 -2.35
CA PHE A 68 7.18 19.39 -1.79
C PHE A 68 5.95 20.30 -1.88
N ALA A 69 6.16 21.61 -1.87
CA ALA A 69 5.10 22.61 -1.99
C ALA A 69 4.61 22.82 -3.44
N SER A 70 5.41 22.51 -4.47
CA SER A 70 5.02 22.70 -5.86
C SER A 70 4.38 21.44 -6.46
N CYS A 71 3.14 21.59 -6.94
CA CYS A 71 2.35 20.61 -7.70
C CYS A 71 1.47 19.68 -6.86
N ASN A 72 0.58 20.27 -6.06
CA ASN A 72 -0.79 19.73 -6.08
C ASN A 72 -1.24 19.68 -7.55
N PRO A 73 -1.63 18.52 -8.08
CA PRO A 73 -2.05 18.41 -9.47
C PRO A 73 -3.24 19.34 -9.72
N VAL A 74 -3.23 20.00 -10.89
CA VAL A 74 -4.38 20.79 -11.35
C VAL A 74 -5.42 19.81 -11.88
N LEU A 75 -6.55 19.71 -11.18
CA LEU A 75 -7.73 19.02 -11.70
C LEU A 75 -8.26 19.75 -12.93
N SER A 76 -8.70 18.97 -13.91
CA SER A 76 -9.27 19.47 -15.16
C SER A 76 -10.24 18.45 -15.75
N SER A 77 -11.03 18.87 -16.74
CA SER A 77 -12.06 18.04 -17.39
C SER A 77 -11.52 16.78 -18.08
N LYS A 78 -10.20 16.67 -18.27
CA LYS A 78 -9.57 15.46 -18.81
C LYS A 78 -9.64 14.27 -17.85
N HIS A 79 -9.71 14.54 -16.54
CA HIS A 79 -9.74 13.49 -15.53
C HIS A 79 -11.13 12.88 -15.47
N LYS A 80 -11.21 11.58 -15.76
CA LYS A 80 -12.45 10.80 -15.84
C LYS A 80 -12.55 9.78 -14.72
N LEU A 81 -11.39 9.27 -14.27
CA LEU A 81 -11.26 8.27 -13.24
C LEU A 81 -10.65 8.89 -11.98
N PHE A 82 -11.32 8.75 -10.85
CA PHE A 82 -10.80 9.13 -9.53
C PHE A 82 -10.57 7.87 -8.70
N MET A 83 -9.31 7.63 -8.34
CA MET A 83 -8.86 6.50 -7.55
C MET A 83 -8.57 6.97 -6.12
N PHE A 84 -9.14 6.30 -5.13
CA PHE A 84 -8.92 6.60 -3.72
C PHE A 84 -8.32 5.40 -3.00
N ASP A 85 -7.26 5.63 -2.24
CA ASP A 85 -6.93 4.74 -1.13
C ASP A 85 -8.04 4.76 -0.06
N ILE A 86 -8.08 3.72 0.78
CA ILE A 86 -9.04 3.62 1.88
C ILE A 86 -8.39 4.00 3.22
N GLY A 87 -7.27 3.38 3.59
CA GLY A 87 -6.68 3.55 4.91
C GLY A 87 -6.15 4.97 5.12
N ASN A 88 -6.54 5.63 6.23
CA ASN A 88 -6.24 7.04 6.54
C ASN A 88 -6.71 8.08 5.50
N VAL A 89 -7.38 7.65 4.43
CA VAL A 89 -8.02 8.49 3.42
C VAL A 89 -9.53 8.42 3.59
N VAL A 90 -10.17 7.31 3.21
CA VAL A 90 -11.64 7.15 3.29
C VAL A 90 -12.09 6.76 4.69
N VAL A 91 -11.25 6.03 5.42
CA VAL A 91 -11.50 5.63 6.81
C VAL A 91 -10.30 5.95 7.69
N ASN A 92 -10.56 6.22 8.96
CA ASN A 92 -9.57 6.42 10.01
C ASN A 92 -9.56 5.22 10.98
N ASN A 93 -8.68 5.25 11.99
CA ASN A 93 -8.53 4.21 13.03
C ASN A 93 -8.08 2.84 12.49
N ILE A 94 -7.15 2.84 11.54
CA ILE A 94 -6.63 1.61 10.92
C ILE A 94 -5.49 0.94 11.70
N SER A 95 -4.96 1.61 12.75
CA SER A 95 -3.89 1.07 13.58
C SER A 95 -4.40 -0.09 14.45
N MET A 96 -3.87 -1.29 14.20
CA MET A 96 -4.33 -2.53 14.82
C MET A 96 -3.29 -3.25 15.67
N LEU A 97 -1.99 -3.20 15.31
CA LEU A 97 -0.97 -4.05 15.92
C LEU A 97 -0.81 -3.82 17.43
N GLY A 98 -1.02 -2.60 17.92
CA GLY A 98 -1.02 -2.32 19.36
C GLY A 98 -2.17 -3.00 20.11
N LYS A 99 -3.36 -3.09 19.49
CA LYS A 99 -4.52 -3.79 20.06
C LYS A 99 -4.28 -5.30 20.06
N ILE A 100 -3.72 -5.83 18.98
CA ILE A 100 -3.38 -7.25 18.82
C ILE A 100 -2.29 -7.66 19.83
N SER A 101 -1.24 -6.84 19.98
CA SER A 101 -0.21 -7.04 20.99
C SER A 101 -0.81 -7.17 22.39
N GLY A 102 -1.72 -6.26 22.77
CA GLY A 102 -2.43 -6.34 24.05
C GLY A 102 -3.33 -7.57 24.19
N LEU A 103 -4.04 -7.96 23.12
CA LEU A 103 -4.91 -9.13 23.10
C LEU A 103 -4.13 -10.45 23.29
N LEU A 104 -2.97 -10.57 22.64
CA LEU A 104 -2.18 -11.80 22.61
C LEU A 104 -1.08 -11.83 23.68
N GLY A 105 -0.83 -10.73 24.39
CA GLY A 105 0.27 -10.62 25.34
C GLY A 105 1.65 -10.64 24.68
N ILE A 106 1.75 -10.31 23.39
CA ILE A 106 3.02 -10.24 22.66
C ILE A 106 3.59 -8.83 22.81
N GLU A 107 4.91 -8.73 23.03
CA GLU A 107 5.61 -7.45 23.03
C GLU A 107 5.43 -6.75 21.68
N LYS A 108 5.04 -5.46 21.72
CA LYS A 108 4.50 -4.77 20.56
C LYS A 108 5.55 -4.61 19.46
N GLU A 109 6.77 -4.25 19.83
CA GLU A 109 7.87 -4.02 18.91
C GLU A 109 8.29 -5.33 18.21
N ALA A 110 8.25 -6.45 18.91
CA ALA A 110 8.50 -7.79 18.37
C ALA A 110 7.40 -8.20 17.38
N LEU A 111 6.12 -7.98 17.72
CA LEU A 111 5.01 -8.23 16.79
C LEU A 111 5.11 -7.34 15.54
N ILE A 112 5.47 -6.06 15.70
CA ILE A 112 5.69 -5.15 14.57
C ILE A 112 6.84 -5.61 13.68
N ALA A 113 7.95 -6.04 14.29
CA ALA A 113 9.10 -6.55 13.55
C ALA A 113 8.74 -7.78 12.72
N ASP A 114 8.04 -8.75 13.32
CA ASP A 114 7.57 -9.96 12.63
C ASP A 114 6.59 -9.60 11.49
N TYR A 115 5.55 -8.81 11.80
CA TYR A 115 4.53 -8.41 10.82
C TYR A 115 5.12 -7.72 9.59
N ARG A 116 6.20 -6.94 9.73
CA ARG A 116 6.86 -6.28 8.60
C ARG A 116 7.41 -7.25 7.57
N HIS A 117 7.72 -8.49 7.95
CA HIS A 117 8.13 -9.55 7.02
C HIS A 117 6.96 -10.12 6.21
N TYR A 118 5.74 -10.06 6.77
CA TYR A 118 4.56 -10.71 6.21
C TYR A 118 3.51 -9.76 5.61
N VAL A 119 3.60 -8.46 5.89
CA VAL A 119 2.58 -7.48 5.48
C VAL A 119 2.30 -7.48 3.97
N PHE A 120 3.34 -7.51 3.14
CA PHE A 120 3.18 -7.57 1.68
C PHE A 120 2.66 -8.94 1.19
N PRO A 121 3.24 -10.08 1.60
CA PRO A 121 2.66 -11.39 1.29
C PRO A 121 1.19 -11.56 1.68
N LEU A 122 0.79 -11.00 2.83
CA LEU A 122 -0.62 -10.96 3.26
C LEU A 122 -1.46 -10.07 2.34
N MET A 123 -0.98 -8.85 2.06
CA MET A 123 -1.65 -7.89 1.18
C MET A 123 -1.75 -8.36 -0.27
N GLU A 124 -0.91 -9.30 -0.72
CA GLU A 124 -0.91 -9.86 -2.08
C GLU A 124 -1.57 -11.24 -2.13
N GLY A 125 -2.14 -11.72 -1.01
CA GLY A 125 -2.81 -13.02 -0.94
C GLY A 125 -1.87 -14.23 -1.08
N LEU A 126 -0.55 -14.03 -0.99
CA LEU A 126 0.46 -15.09 -1.05
C LEU A 126 0.51 -15.89 0.26
N VAL A 127 0.18 -15.23 1.37
CA VAL A 127 0.05 -15.84 2.69
C VAL A 127 -1.37 -15.57 3.18
N SER A 128 -2.08 -16.62 3.59
CA SER A 128 -3.38 -16.47 4.24
C SER A 128 -3.23 -16.00 5.69
N GLU A 129 -4.23 -15.29 6.20
CA GLU A 129 -4.23 -14.84 7.59
C GLU A 129 -4.18 -16.01 8.57
N ALA A 130 -4.80 -17.15 8.24
CA ALA A 130 -4.70 -18.37 9.04
C ALA A 130 -3.26 -18.89 9.15
N GLN A 131 -2.50 -18.89 8.05
CA GLN A 131 -1.09 -19.28 8.06
C GLN A 131 -0.25 -18.30 8.89
N TYR A 132 -0.50 -17.00 8.76
CA TYR A 132 0.19 -16.00 9.59
C TYR A 132 -0.11 -16.19 11.08
N TRP A 133 -1.37 -16.45 11.46
CA TRP A 133 -1.70 -16.69 12.86
C TRP A 133 -1.13 -18.00 13.42
N GLN A 134 -1.03 -19.05 12.60
CA GLN A 134 -0.30 -20.28 12.96
C GLN A 134 1.19 -20.00 13.19
N HIS A 135 1.82 -19.19 12.32
CA HIS A 135 3.20 -18.72 12.50
C HIS A 135 3.37 -17.94 13.80
N ILE A 136 2.46 -17.01 14.12
CA ILE A 136 2.48 -16.26 15.38
C ILE A 136 2.37 -17.17 16.60
N THR A 137 1.49 -18.18 16.56
CA THR A 137 1.41 -19.19 17.62
C THR A 137 2.73 -19.93 17.80
N HIS A 138 3.40 -20.31 16.71
CA HIS A 138 4.68 -21.02 16.77
C HIS A 138 5.83 -20.14 17.30
N VAL A 139 5.98 -18.92 16.77
CA VAL A 139 7.11 -18.04 17.09
C VAL A 139 7.00 -17.44 18.49
N PHE A 140 5.81 -17.05 18.92
CA PHE A 140 5.60 -16.36 20.19
C PHE A 140 5.06 -17.27 21.30
N GLY A 141 4.73 -18.52 20.99
CA GLY A 141 4.19 -19.48 21.96
C GLY A 141 2.82 -19.08 22.52
N VAL A 142 2.03 -18.32 21.75
CA VAL A 142 0.71 -17.83 22.17
C VAL A 142 -0.43 -18.62 21.52
N SER A 143 -1.57 -18.69 22.18
CA SER A 143 -2.80 -19.21 21.57
C SER A 143 -3.53 -18.09 20.85
N VAL A 144 -3.69 -18.20 19.53
CA VAL A 144 -4.51 -17.29 18.74
C VAL A 144 -5.88 -17.90 18.50
N LEU A 145 -6.94 -17.23 18.95
CA LEU A 145 -8.33 -17.59 18.69
C LEU A 145 -8.96 -16.56 17.76
N GLY A 146 -9.86 -17.00 16.89
CA GLY A 146 -10.57 -16.10 15.97
C GLY A 146 -9.64 -15.49 14.91
N ASN A 147 -9.86 -14.21 14.60
CA ASN A 147 -9.01 -13.47 13.68
C ASN A 147 -8.67 -12.10 14.27
N PRO A 148 -7.52 -11.97 14.94
CA PRO A 148 -7.11 -10.72 15.57
C PRO A 148 -7.05 -9.52 14.62
N PHE A 149 -6.80 -9.71 13.31
CA PHE A 149 -6.84 -8.61 12.34
C PHE A 149 -8.27 -8.05 12.23
N ALA A 150 -9.27 -8.90 12.01
CA ALA A 150 -10.68 -8.50 11.97
C ALA A 150 -11.15 -7.86 13.29
N GLU A 151 -10.75 -8.44 14.40
CA GLU A 151 -11.18 -8.01 15.74
C GLU A 151 -10.61 -6.64 16.11
N ALA A 152 -9.33 -6.40 15.81
CA ALA A 152 -8.64 -5.15 16.12
C ALA A 152 -8.96 -4.00 15.14
N PHE A 153 -9.37 -4.34 13.91
CA PHE A 153 -9.71 -3.37 12.88
C PHE A 153 -11.12 -2.82 13.09
N LYS A 154 -11.20 -1.57 13.55
CA LYS A 154 -12.46 -0.87 13.87
C LYS A 154 -12.47 0.51 13.18
N PRO A 155 -12.48 0.54 11.84
CA PRO A 155 -12.42 1.78 11.08
C PRO A 155 -13.65 2.65 11.32
N VAL A 156 -13.47 3.96 11.13
CA VAL A 156 -14.56 4.95 11.12
C VAL A 156 -14.45 5.81 9.87
N PHE A 157 -15.59 6.23 9.31
CA PHE A 157 -15.60 7.04 8.10
C PHE A 157 -14.86 8.38 8.29
N ASN A 158 -14.16 8.78 7.23
CA ASN A 158 -13.65 10.13 7.06
C ASN A 158 -14.68 10.95 6.26
N GLU A 159 -15.65 11.54 6.96
CA GLU A 159 -16.81 12.21 6.34
C GLU A 159 -16.48 13.25 5.25
N PRO A 160 -15.43 14.09 5.37
CA PRO A 160 -14.98 14.95 4.27
C PRO A 160 -14.68 14.20 2.96
N ILE A 161 -14.02 13.04 3.03
CA ILE A 161 -13.69 12.23 1.85
C ILE A 161 -14.93 11.51 1.32
N VAL A 162 -15.77 10.98 2.20
CA VAL A 162 -17.06 10.37 1.81
C VAL A 162 -17.93 11.38 1.04
N THR A 163 -18.02 12.61 1.56
CA THR A 163 -18.74 13.72 0.92
C THR A 163 -18.15 14.04 -0.46
N LEU A 164 -16.81 14.08 -0.57
CA LEU A 164 -16.13 14.33 -1.85
C LEU A 164 -16.43 13.23 -2.88
N ILE A 165 -16.36 11.95 -2.48
CA ILE A 165 -16.69 10.82 -3.35
C ILE A 165 -18.12 10.93 -3.87
N GLY A 166 -19.09 11.22 -2.98
CA GLY A 166 -20.48 11.43 -3.37
C GLY A 166 -20.65 12.58 -4.36
N ALA A 167 -19.98 13.70 -4.14
CA ALA A 167 -20.03 14.86 -5.04
C ALA A 167 -19.43 14.56 -6.43
N LEU A 168 -18.32 13.81 -6.50
CA LEU A 168 -17.72 13.39 -7.76
C LEU A 168 -18.65 12.47 -8.56
N ARG A 169 -19.25 11.48 -7.89
CA ARG A 169 -20.20 10.56 -8.52
C ARG A 169 -21.48 11.27 -8.99
N ALA A 170 -22.00 12.21 -8.19
CA ALA A 170 -23.17 13.01 -8.57
C ALA A 170 -22.94 13.87 -9.83
N LYS A 171 -21.68 14.21 -10.14
CA LYS A 171 -21.28 14.86 -11.40
C LYS A 171 -21.02 13.90 -12.56
N GLY A 172 -21.24 12.59 -12.36
CA GLY A 172 -21.03 11.58 -13.38
C GLY A 172 -19.58 11.15 -13.56
N HIS A 173 -18.69 11.47 -12.62
CA HIS A 173 -17.32 10.94 -12.65
C HIS A 173 -17.29 9.47 -12.21
N ARG A 174 -16.35 8.71 -12.80
CA ARG A 174 -16.06 7.34 -12.38
C ARG A 174 -15.15 7.39 -11.15
N VAL A 175 -15.59 6.79 -10.04
CA VAL A 175 -14.85 6.81 -8.77
C VAL A 175 -14.61 5.37 -8.31
N VAL A 176 -13.35 5.02 -8.08
CA VAL A 176 -12.93 3.65 -7.71
C VAL A 176 -12.04 3.64 -6.47
N CYS A 177 -12.09 2.53 -5.73
CA CYS A 177 -11.15 2.27 -4.64
C CYS A 177 -9.90 1.58 -5.20
N ALA A 178 -8.72 1.95 -4.68
CA ALA A 178 -7.42 1.36 -4.99
C ALA A 178 -6.60 1.17 -3.70
N SER A 179 -6.81 0.04 -3.01
CA SER A 179 -6.33 -0.16 -1.63
C SER A 179 -5.43 -1.38 -1.44
N ASN A 180 -4.35 -1.18 -0.68
CA ASN A 180 -3.59 -2.28 -0.09
C ASN A 180 -4.32 -2.75 1.16
N THR A 181 -4.74 -4.01 1.18
CA THR A 181 -5.56 -4.57 2.26
C THR A 181 -5.40 -6.09 2.33
N ILE A 182 -5.93 -6.66 3.40
CA ILE A 182 -6.06 -8.11 3.62
C ILE A 182 -7.55 -8.48 3.65
N GLN A 183 -7.87 -9.78 3.53
CA GLN A 183 -9.23 -10.26 3.40
C GLN A 183 -10.13 -9.83 4.57
N SER A 184 -9.67 -9.99 5.81
CA SER A 184 -10.48 -9.67 6.99
C SER A 184 -10.83 -8.19 7.08
N HIS A 185 -9.90 -7.30 6.76
CA HIS A 185 -10.17 -5.87 6.70
C HIS A 185 -11.14 -5.54 5.57
N TRP A 186 -11.00 -6.21 4.43
CA TRP A 186 -11.90 -6.01 3.29
C TRP A 186 -13.34 -6.35 3.65
N ASN A 187 -13.54 -7.48 4.34
CA ASN A 187 -14.86 -7.88 4.83
C ASN A 187 -15.46 -6.84 5.79
N VAL A 188 -14.65 -6.32 6.74
CA VAL A 188 -15.11 -5.26 7.66
C VAL A 188 -15.48 -3.97 6.91
N LEU A 189 -14.70 -3.59 5.89
CA LEU A 189 -14.98 -2.42 5.04
C LEU A 189 -16.26 -2.62 4.21
N GLU A 190 -16.50 -3.84 3.73
CA GLU A 190 -17.74 -4.20 3.02
C GLU A 190 -18.95 -4.10 3.95
N GLU A 191 -18.89 -4.73 5.13
CA GLU A 191 -19.97 -4.75 6.12
C GLU A 191 -20.36 -3.35 6.58
N MET A 192 -19.40 -2.45 6.76
CA MET A 192 -19.69 -1.05 7.13
C MET A 192 -20.15 -0.18 5.96
N GLY A 193 -20.25 -0.73 4.74
CA GLY A 193 -20.70 -0.03 3.54
C GLY A 193 -19.66 0.88 2.88
N ALA A 194 -18.39 0.79 3.27
CA ALA A 194 -17.34 1.65 2.72
C ALA A 194 -17.06 1.33 1.23
N LEU A 195 -17.15 0.06 0.84
CA LEU A 195 -16.92 -0.35 -0.55
C LEU A 195 -18.04 0.13 -1.49
N ALA A 196 -19.27 0.29 -0.99
CA ALA A 196 -20.43 0.75 -1.76
C ALA A 196 -20.34 2.24 -2.16
N LEU A 197 -19.40 3.00 -1.59
CA LEU A 197 -19.13 4.37 -1.98
C LEU A 197 -18.57 4.47 -3.41
N PHE A 198 -17.95 3.40 -3.91
CA PHE A 198 -17.23 3.36 -5.17
C PHE A 198 -18.03 2.66 -6.26
N ASP A 199 -17.77 3.01 -7.53
CA ASP A 199 -18.36 2.32 -8.67
C ASP A 199 -17.64 0.99 -8.97
N LYS A 200 -16.43 0.80 -8.43
CA LYS A 200 -15.69 -0.46 -8.36
C LYS A 200 -14.61 -0.36 -7.28
N ALA A 201 -14.30 -1.48 -6.64
CA ALA A 201 -13.26 -1.56 -5.62
C ALA A 201 -12.15 -2.53 -6.06
N TYR A 202 -10.90 -2.09 -5.94
CA TYR A 202 -9.71 -2.86 -6.28
C TYR A 202 -8.87 -3.10 -5.02
N ALA A 203 -8.79 -4.35 -4.60
CA ALA A 203 -8.08 -4.78 -3.40
C ALA A 203 -6.81 -5.55 -3.75
N SER A 204 -5.69 -5.21 -3.09
CA SER A 204 -4.40 -5.84 -3.39
C SER A 204 -4.41 -7.37 -3.23
N HIS A 205 -5.10 -7.90 -2.21
CA HIS A 205 -5.10 -9.34 -1.91
C HIS A 205 -5.88 -10.16 -2.94
N GLU A 206 -6.88 -9.55 -3.60
CA GLU A 206 -7.61 -10.16 -4.71
C GLU A 206 -6.83 -10.05 -6.02
N MET A 207 -6.09 -8.96 -6.20
CA MET A 207 -5.30 -8.70 -7.41
C MET A 207 -3.95 -9.43 -7.43
N GLY A 208 -3.42 -9.82 -6.28
CA GLY A 208 -2.04 -10.31 -6.14
C GLY A 208 -0.99 -9.23 -6.42
N LEU A 209 -1.37 -7.95 -6.32
CA LEU A 209 -0.53 -6.80 -6.62
C LEU A 209 -0.77 -5.74 -5.56
N SER A 210 0.28 -5.08 -5.10
CA SER A 210 0.18 -4.03 -4.07
C SER A 210 0.90 -2.74 -4.47
N LYS A 211 0.41 -1.60 -3.97
CA LYS A 211 1.15 -0.33 -4.00
C LYS A 211 2.44 -0.47 -3.17
N PRO A 212 3.57 0.15 -3.56
CA PRO A 212 3.73 1.12 -4.65
C PRO A 212 4.12 0.48 -6.01
N SER A 213 3.85 -0.81 -6.26
CA SER A 213 4.19 -1.42 -7.55
C SER A 213 3.47 -0.73 -8.72
N SER A 214 4.20 -0.43 -9.81
CA SER A 214 3.61 0.13 -11.03
C SER A 214 2.57 -0.79 -11.67
N GLN A 215 2.71 -2.10 -11.47
CA GLN A 215 1.76 -3.10 -11.96
C GLN A 215 0.38 -2.96 -11.31
N PHE A 216 0.30 -2.51 -10.05
CA PHE A 216 -0.96 -2.26 -9.37
C PHE A 216 -1.77 -1.19 -10.11
N TYR A 217 -1.16 -0.04 -10.38
CA TYR A 217 -1.82 1.08 -11.06
C TYR A 217 -2.18 0.75 -12.51
N THR A 218 -1.22 0.18 -13.26
CA THR A 218 -1.44 -0.16 -14.68
C THR A 218 -2.54 -1.20 -14.87
N SER A 219 -2.69 -2.16 -13.94
CA SER A 219 -3.79 -3.12 -13.95
C SER A 219 -5.15 -2.46 -13.74
N ILE A 220 -5.26 -1.47 -12.85
CA ILE A 220 -6.50 -0.71 -12.64
C ILE A 220 -6.82 0.13 -13.87
N LEU A 221 -5.84 0.86 -14.42
CA LEU A 221 -6.02 1.68 -15.63
C LEU A 221 -6.49 0.82 -16.82
N ALA A 222 -5.89 -0.35 -17.02
CA ALA A 222 -6.29 -1.30 -18.05
C ALA A 222 -7.72 -1.81 -17.82
N SER A 223 -8.10 -2.15 -16.58
CA SER A 223 -9.45 -2.61 -16.25
C SER A 223 -10.51 -1.51 -16.41
N GLU A 224 -10.16 -0.25 -16.21
CA GLU A 224 -11.07 0.90 -16.39
C GLU A 224 -11.03 1.45 -17.82
N GLY A 225 -10.13 0.96 -18.68
CA GLY A 225 -10.01 1.38 -20.08
C GLY A 225 -9.58 2.84 -20.25
N VAL A 226 -8.78 3.37 -19.32
CA VAL A 226 -8.30 4.77 -19.34
C VAL A 226 -6.77 4.85 -19.39
N VAL A 227 -6.26 5.93 -19.95
CA VAL A 227 -4.82 6.26 -19.90
C VAL A 227 -4.50 7.01 -18.60
N ALA A 228 -3.23 6.97 -18.17
CA ALA A 228 -2.80 7.53 -16.89
C ALA A 228 -3.15 9.02 -16.73
N GLU A 229 -3.08 9.81 -17.80
CA GLU A 229 -3.36 11.26 -17.80
C GLU A 229 -4.84 11.59 -17.58
N GLN A 230 -5.73 10.59 -17.69
CA GLN A 230 -7.17 10.69 -17.39
C GLN A 230 -7.49 10.24 -15.96
N ALA A 231 -6.52 9.75 -15.21
CA ALA A 231 -6.70 9.28 -13.84
C ALA A 231 -6.18 10.30 -12.81
N PHE A 232 -6.87 10.37 -11.68
CA PHE A 232 -6.47 11.13 -10.51
C PHE A 232 -6.41 10.21 -9.29
N PHE A 233 -5.34 10.24 -8.52
CA PHE A 233 -5.14 9.35 -7.38
C PHE A 233 -4.96 10.10 -6.06
N ILE A 234 -5.62 9.64 -5.00
CA ILE A 234 -5.50 10.19 -3.64
C ILE A 234 -5.03 9.09 -2.70
N ASP A 235 -3.93 9.33 -2.00
CA ASP A 235 -3.29 8.40 -1.06
C ASP A 235 -2.57 9.18 0.05
N ASP A 236 -2.41 8.60 1.24
CA ASP A 236 -1.73 9.24 2.37
C ASP A 236 -0.21 8.99 2.38
N ARG A 237 0.30 8.08 1.55
CA ARG A 237 1.73 7.72 1.53
C ARG A 237 2.48 8.27 0.32
N MET A 238 3.65 8.84 0.56
CA MET A 238 4.46 9.48 -0.49
C MET A 238 4.99 8.47 -1.53
N ASP A 239 5.38 7.27 -1.12
CA ASP A 239 5.86 6.21 -2.03
C ASP A 239 4.81 5.83 -3.08
N ASN A 240 3.53 5.72 -2.67
CA ASN A 240 2.41 5.48 -3.56
C ASN A 240 2.17 6.67 -4.52
N ILE A 241 2.31 7.90 -4.02
CA ILE A 241 2.15 9.12 -4.81
C ILE A 241 3.27 9.27 -5.85
N GLU A 242 4.52 8.98 -5.49
CA GLU A 242 5.66 9.03 -6.40
C GLU A 242 5.56 7.96 -7.49
N SER A 243 5.21 6.73 -7.12
CA SER A 243 5.05 5.63 -8.09
C SER A 243 3.94 5.93 -9.09
N SER A 244 2.76 6.35 -8.63
CA SER A 244 1.66 6.71 -9.54
C SER A 244 2.01 7.88 -10.47
N ARG A 245 2.69 8.91 -9.97
CA ARG A 245 3.15 10.05 -10.78
C ARG A 245 4.16 9.66 -11.85
N SER A 246 5.02 8.68 -11.57
CA SER A 246 5.99 8.17 -12.55
C SER A 246 5.32 7.57 -13.80
N LEU A 247 4.05 7.18 -13.68
CA LEU A 247 3.21 6.66 -14.77
C LEU A 247 2.40 7.76 -15.48
N GLY A 248 2.47 9.02 -15.03
CA GLY A 248 1.65 10.11 -15.58
C GLY A 248 0.29 10.30 -14.89
N ILE A 249 0.02 9.58 -13.79
CA ILE A 249 -1.21 9.75 -13.01
C ILE A 249 -1.10 11.04 -12.18
N ALA A 250 -2.15 11.86 -12.24
CA ALA A 250 -2.23 13.06 -11.41
C ALA A 250 -2.53 12.65 -9.96
N SER A 251 -1.56 12.82 -9.04
CA SER A 251 -1.72 12.30 -7.68
C SER A 251 -1.63 13.37 -6.58
N PHE A 252 -2.51 13.28 -5.58
CA PHE A 252 -2.58 14.15 -4.41
C PHE A 252 -2.26 13.40 -3.13
N LEU A 253 -1.23 13.87 -2.42
CA LEU A 253 -0.87 13.37 -1.09
C LEU A 253 -1.82 13.91 -0.01
N TYR A 254 -2.64 13.02 0.55
CA TYR A 254 -3.56 13.31 1.65
C TYR A 254 -2.87 13.24 3.01
N ALA A 255 -1.93 14.15 3.23
CA ALA A 255 -1.20 14.30 4.49
C ALA A 255 -1.08 15.78 4.88
N ASP A 256 -0.96 16.03 6.19
CA ASP A 256 -0.62 17.35 6.70
C ASP A 256 0.80 17.70 6.25
N LEU A 257 0.97 18.89 5.67
CA LEU A 257 2.25 19.40 5.22
C LEU A 257 2.50 20.78 5.84
N PRO A 258 3.76 21.27 5.88
CA PRO A 258 4.05 22.65 6.27
C PRO A 258 3.23 23.70 5.49
N SER A 259 2.90 23.39 4.23
CA SER A 259 2.07 24.24 3.35
C SER A 259 0.58 24.30 3.72
N GLY A 260 0.11 23.52 4.68
CA GLY A 260 -1.28 23.52 5.15
C GLY A 260 -1.84 22.13 5.48
N LYS A 261 -2.99 22.13 6.16
CA LYS A 261 -3.70 20.92 6.55
C LYS A 261 -4.24 20.15 5.34
N LYS A 262 -4.26 18.82 5.44
CA LYS A 262 -4.68 17.94 4.32
C LYS A 262 -6.06 18.28 3.76
N ASP A 263 -7.03 18.54 4.64
CA ASP A 263 -8.40 18.85 4.25
C ASP A 263 -8.53 20.21 3.56
N GLU A 264 -7.81 21.23 4.04
CA GLU A 264 -7.79 22.55 3.42
C GLU A 264 -7.15 22.51 2.03
N ARG A 265 -6.04 21.76 1.90
CA ARG A 265 -5.34 21.56 0.62
C ARG A 265 -6.24 20.82 -0.38
N LEU A 266 -6.92 19.77 0.07
CA LEU A 266 -7.87 19.01 -0.74
C LEU A 266 -9.05 19.90 -1.18
N TYR A 267 -9.65 20.63 -0.23
CA TYR A 267 -10.76 21.52 -0.51
C TYR A 267 -10.39 22.60 -1.54
N LYS A 268 -9.20 23.19 -1.46
CA LYS A 268 -8.73 24.18 -2.46
C LYS A 268 -8.71 23.63 -3.88
N ILE A 269 -8.30 22.37 -4.06
CA ILE A 269 -8.23 21.71 -5.37
C ILE A 269 -9.64 21.40 -5.88
N PHE A 270 -10.46 20.76 -5.05
CA PHE A 270 -11.76 20.25 -5.48
C PHE A 270 -12.86 21.31 -5.48
N ARG A 271 -12.78 22.37 -4.67
CA ARG A 271 -13.76 23.47 -4.71
C ARG A 271 -13.77 24.11 -6.10
N ALA A 272 -12.60 24.44 -6.65
CA ALA A 272 -12.51 25.03 -7.98
C ALA A 272 -13.09 24.07 -9.03
N TYR A 273 -12.74 22.79 -8.96
CA TYR A 273 -13.20 21.77 -9.90
C TYR A 273 -14.72 21.52 -9.83
N LEU A 274 -15.27 21.41 -8.63
CA LEU A 274 -16.69 21.12 -8.40
C LEU A 274 -17.59 22.36 -8.52
N SER A 275 -17.05 23.58 -8.55
CA SER A 275 -17.85 24.80 -8.75
C SER A 275 -18.16 25.10 -10.21
N HIS A 276 -17.50 24.44 -11.16
CA HIS A 276 -17.78 24.61 -12.59
C HIS A 276 -18.92 23.65 -13.01
N PRO A 277 -19.93 24.13 -13.76
CA PRO A 277 -21.05 23.31 -14.23
C PRO A 277 -20.59 22.13 -15.09
#